data_AF-A0A3E0INT8-F1
#
_entry.id   AF-A0A3E0INT8-F1
#
_cell.length_a   1.000
_cell.length_b   1.000
_cell.length_c   1.000
_cell.angle_alpha   90.00
_cell.angle_beta   90.00
_cell.angle_gamma   90.00
#
_symmetry.space_group_name_H-M   'P 1'
#
loop_
_entity.id
_entity.type
_entity.pdbx_description
1 polymer ?
#
loop_
_entity_poly.entity_id
_entity_poly.type
_entity_poly.pdbx_seq_one_letter_code
_entity_poly.pdbx_strand_id
1 'polypeptide(L)'
;MKTHIKKVISFLLVVGTVTLGSTPAFAATFGNSKSGTSSVESFQIKYNGASWNNKGSGYKSTSFKYSRNGRTLLTKTAHNGKVTGSVWDDLRWRKI
;
A
#
# COMPACT_ATOMS: atom_id res chain seq x y z
N MET A 1 -17.50 -0.58 27.50
CA MET A 1 -18.19 0.39 26.62
C MET A 1 -17.26 1.36 25.86
N LYS A 2 -16.22 1.95 26.49
CA LYS A 2 -15.37 2.99 25.87
C LYS A 2 -14.54 2.56 24.63
N THR A 3 -14.17 1.29 24.50
CA THR A 3 -13.32 0.77 23.42
C THR A 3 -14.07 0.48 22.11
N HIS A 4 -15.33 0.03 22.19
CA HIS A 4 -16.14 -0.24 21.00
C HIS A 4 -16.58 1.04 20.30
N ILE A 5 -16.95 2.07 21.07
CA ILE A 5 -17.30 3.40 20.54
C ILE A 5 -16.10 4.04 19.81
N LYS A 6 -14.89 3.93 20.38
CA LYS A 6 -13.66 4.42 19.72
C LYS A 6 -13.37 3.72 18.39
N LYS A 7 -13.62 2.41 18.30
CA LYS A 7 -13.46 1.63 17.05
C LYS A 7 -14.49 2.05 16.00
N VAL A 8 -15.75 2.26 16.39
CA VAL A 8 -16.82 2.70 15.49
C VAL A 8 -16.56 4.12 14.95
N ILE A 9 -16.15 5.05 15.82
CA ILE A 9 -15.81 6.42 15.42
C ILE A 9 -14.60 6.44 14.48
N SER A 10 -13.57 5.64 14.76
CA SER A 10 -12.40 5.53 13.88
C SER A 10 -12.76 4.97 12.50
N PHE A 11 -13.65 3.97 12.46
CA PHE A 11 -14.15 3.40 11.21
C PHE A 11 -14.96 4.43 10.39
N LEU A 12 -15.86 5.17 11.06
CA LEU A 12 -16.65 6.24 10.41
C LEU A 12 -15.77 7.38 9.87
N LEU A 13 -14.70 7.74 10.58
CA LEU A 13 -13.73 8.74 10.13
C LEU A 13 -12.95 8.29 8.88
N VAL A 14 -12.56 7.01 8.82
CA VAL A 14 -11.91 6.44 7.64
C VAL A 14 -12.88 6.39 6.46
N VAL A 15 -14.12 5.97 6.67
CA VAL A 15 -15.13 5.95 5.60
C VAL A 15 -15.42 7.37 5.11
N GLY A 16 -15.62 8.33 6.02
CA GLY A 16 -15.93 9.72 5.68
C GLY A 16 -14.79 10.43 4.93
N THR A 17 -13.53 10.15 5.25
CA THR A 17 -12.39 10.73 4.53
C THR A 17 -12.22 10.15 3.12
N VAL A 18 -12.54 8.86 2.93
CA VAL A 18 -12.52 8.23 1.60
C VAL A 18 -13.65 8.75 0.71
N THR A 19 -14.85 8.95 1.27
CA THR A 19 -16.03 9.38 0.50
C THR A 19 -16.05 10.88 0.20
N LEU A 20 -15.49 11.73 1.06
CA LEU A 20 -15.53 13.19 0.89
C LEU A 20 -14.24 13.79 0.32
N GLY A 21 -13.11 13.07 0.38
CA GLY A 21 -11.80 13.57 -0.04
C GLY A 21 -11.29 13.06 -1.39
N SER A 22 -12.03 12.16 -2.06
CA SER A 22 -11.64 11.66 -3.37
C SER A 22 -12.08 12.63 -4.47
N THR A 23 -11.12 13.35 -5.05
CA THR A 23 -11.35 14.01 -6.32
C THR A 23 -11.47 12.93 -7.40
N PRO A 24 -12.53 12.91 -8.22
CA PRO A 24 -12.62 11.96 -9.31
C PRO A 24 -11.48 12.21 -10.30
N ALA A 25 -10.65 11.20 -10.53
CA ALA A 25 -9.64 11.24 -11.57
C ALA A 25 -10.30 10.86 -12.88
N PHE A 26 -10.60 11.85 -13.74
CA PHE A 26 -11.19 11.59 -15.04
C PHE A 26 -10.11 11.12 -16.03
N ALA A 27 -10.19 9.87 -16.47
CA ALA A 27 -9.42 9.39 -17.60
C ALA A 27 -10.14 9.77 -18.91
N ALA A 28 -9.61 10.75 -19.64
CA ALA A 28 -10.05 11.05 -21.00
C ALA A 28 -9.26 10.20 -22.00
N THR A 29 -9.97 9.42 -22.81
CA THR A 29 -9.37 8.40 -23.67
C THR A 29 -9.75 8.71 -25.11
N PHE A 30 -8.78 9.10 -25.94
CA PHE A 30 -8.98 9.41 -27.35
C PHE A 30 -8.61 8.21 -28.23
N GLY A 31 -9.58 7.73 -29.01
CA GLY A 31 -9.47 6.50 -29.81
C GLY A 31 -10.45 5.43 -29.34
N ASN A 32 -10.33 4.21 -29.87
CA ASN A 32 -11.15 3.05 -29.48
C ASN A 32 -10.33 1.75 -29.53
N SER A 33 -10.96 0.60 -29.27
CA SER A 33 -10.29 -0.71 -29.27
C SER A 33 -9.71 -1.09 -30.64
N LYS A 34 -10.19 -0.48 -31.74
CA LYS A 34 -9.62 -0.66 -33.09
C LYS A 34 -8.38 0.20 -33.32
N SER A 35 -8.12 1.19 -32.46
CA SER A 35 -6.92 2.04 -32.48
C SER A 35 -5.97 1.77 -31.30
N GLY A 36 -6.15 0.68 -30.56
CA GLY A 36 -5.26 0.27 -29.46
C GLY A 36 -5.43 1.01 -28.13
N THR A 37 -6.52 1.76 -27.96
CA THR A 37 -6.72 2.65 -26.81
C THR A 37 -7.75 2.09 -25.83
N SER A 38 -7.40 2.04 -24.53
CA SER A 38 -8.29 1.70 -23.41
C SER A 38 -7.83 2.34 -22.10
N SER A 39 -8.75 2.89 -21.31
CA SER A 39 -8.49 3.36 -19.94
C SER A 39 -9.21 2.50 -18.92
N VAL A 40 -8.50 2.06 -17.89
CA VAL A 40 -9.06 1.35 -16.74
C VAL A 40 -8.60 2.07 -15.48
N GLU A 41 -9.54 2.57 -14.68
CA GLU A 41 -9.23 3.17 -13.39
C GLU A 41 -8.69 2.09 -12.43
N SER A 42 -7.69 2.44 -11.63
CA SER A 42 -7.07 1.52 -10.67
C SER A 42 -6.87 2.16 -9.30
N PHE A 43 -7.32 1.50 -8.24
CA PHE A 43 -6.98 1.87 -6.88
C PHE A 43 -5.69 1.15 -6.44
N GLN A 44 -4.62 1.92 -6.26
CA GLN A 44 -3.30 1.40 -5.88
C GLN A 44 -2.89 1.91 -4.49
N ILE A 45 -2.37 1.01 -3.66
CA ILE A 45 -1.79 1.34 -2.36
C ILE A 45 -0.27 1.34 -2.49
N LYS A 46 0.40 2.40 -2.01
CA LYS A 46 1.86 2.43 -1.87
C LYS A 46 2.26 2.03 -0.46
N TYR A 47 3.06 0.97 -0.34
CA TYR A 47 3.74 0.64 0.91
C TYR A 47 5.13 1.25 0.91
N ASN A 48 5.47 2.00 1.95
CA ASN A 48 6.82 2.54 2.15
C ASN A 48 7.37 2.00 3.47
N GLY A 49 8.51 1.31 3.41
CA GLY A 49 9.16 0.72 4.57
C GLY A 49 10.59 1.20 4.72
N ALA A 50 11.06 1.17 5.97
CA ALA A 50 12.45 1.36 6.32
C ALA A 50 12.84 0.35 7.41
N SER A 51 14.03 -0.23 7.29
CA SER A 51 14.65 -1.02 8.35
C SER A 51 16.04 -0.46 8.62
N TRP A 52 16.44 -0.36 9.87
CA TRP A 52 17.80 0.02 10.24
C TRP A 52 18.38 -0.97 11.25
N ASN A 53 19.65 -1.32 11.07
CA ASN A 53 20.40 -2.10 12.03
C ASN A 53 21.69 -1.36 12.39
N ASN A 54 21.78 -0.92 13.64
CA ASN A 54 22.92 -0.15 14.13
C ASN A 54 23.93 -1.06 14.81
N LYS A 55 25.22 -0.69 14.73
CA LYS A 55 26.27 -1.37 15.48
C LYS A 55 25.96 -1.29 16.98
N GLY A 56 25.94 -2.44 17.66
CA GLY A 56 25.57 -2.53 19.08
C GLY A 56 24.09 -2.80 19.36
N SER A 57 23.24 -2.99 18.34
CA SER A 57 21.82 -3.34 18.54
C SER A 57 21.58 -4.71 19.19
N GLY A 58 22.59 -5.58 19.22
CA GLY A 58 22.47 -6.99 19.64
C GLY A 58 21.85 -7.90 18.56
N TYR A 59 21.35 -7.34 17.47
CA TYR A 59 20.72 -8.10 16.37
C TYR A 59 21.64 -8.18 15.16
N LYS A 60 21.74 -9.38 14.55
CA LYS A 60 22.50 -9.60 13.31
C LYS A 60 21.90 -8.86 12.10
N SER A 61 20.59 -8.62 12.13
CA SER A 61 19.87 -7.89 11.08
C SER A 61 18.47 -7.49 11.53
N THR A 62 17.89 -6.49 10.85
CA THR A 62 16.48 -6.13 10.95
C THR A 62 15.85 -6.16 9.56
N SER A 63 14.55 -6.41 9.43
CA SER A 63 13.88 -6.43 8.12
C SER A 63 12.43 -5.97 8.19
N PHE A 64 11.91 -5.54 7.05
CA PHE A 64 10.47 -5.41 6.84
C PHE A 64 10.03 -6.21 5.62
N LYS A 65 8.80 -6.71 5.66
CA LYS A 65 8.17 -7.49 4.58
C LYS A 65 6.72 -7.06 4.40
N TYR A 66 6.32 -6.87 3.15
CA TYR A 66 4.94 -6.72 2.75
C TYR A 66 4.48 -7.97 2.01
N SER A 67 3.38 -8.57 2.48
CA SER A 67 2.79 -9.76 1.89
C SER A 67 1.28 -9.62 1.81
N ARG A 68 0.68 -10.11 0.73
CA ARG A 68 -0.76 -10.14 0.53
C ARG A 68 -1.16 -11.45 -0.15
N ASN A 69 -2.20 -12.12 0.38
CA ASN A 69 -2.74 -13.37 -0.18
C ASN A 69 -1.65 -14.44 -0.45
N GLY A 70 -0.67 -14.57 0.44
CA GLY A 70 0.44 -15.52 0.30
C GLY A 70 1.56 -15.08 -0.66
N ARG A 71 1.41 -13.97 -1.39
CA ARG A 71 2.47 -13.39 -2.23
C ARG A 71 3.27 -12.37 -1.43
N THR A 72 4.59 -12.48 -1.47
CA THR A 72 5.49 -11.41 -0.98
C THR A 72 5.59 -10.33 -2.05
N LEU A 73 5.25 -9.10 -1.67
CA LEU A 73 5.33 -7.92 -2.53
C LEU A 73 6.71 -7.26 -2.44
N LEU A 74 7.27 -7.21 -1.22
CA LEU A 74 8.59 -6.64 -0.97
C LEU A 74 9.17 -7.22 0.32
N THR A 75 10.47 -7.46 0.34
CA THR A 75 11.24 -7.72 1.57
C THR A 75 12.56 -6.98 1.48
N LYS A 76 12.95 -6.30 2.57
CA LYS A 76 14.24 -5.62 2.67
C LYS A 76 14.82 -5.88 4.06
N THR A 77 16.12 -6.19 4.08
CA THR A 77 16.87 -6.51 5.29
C THR A 77 18.05 -5.56 5.42
N ALA A 78 18.22 -4.96 6.60
CA ALA A 78 19.38 -4.19 6.98
C ALA A 78 20.29 -5.04 7.87
N HIS A 79 21.54 -5.22 7.45
CA HIS A 79 22.57 -5.90 8.24
C HIS A 79 23.44 -4.89 9.02
N ASN A 80 23.79 -3.77 8.39
CA ASN A 80 24.48 -2.65 9.01
C ASN A 80 24.05 -1.37 8.28
N GLY A 81 23.50 -0.40 9.01
CA GLY A 81 22.92 0.81 8.43
C GLY A 81 21.43 0.70 8.14
N LYS A 82 20.91 1.56 7.25
CA LYS A 82 19.48 1.71 6.96
C LYS A 82 19.17 1.31 5.52
N VAL A 83 18.11 0.54 5.33
CA VAL A 83 17.52 0.25 4.02
C VAL A 83 16.10 0.78 3.96
N THR A 84 15.69 1.23 2.79
CA THR A 84 14.31 1.65 2.52
C THR A 84 13.79 0.94 1.27
N GLY A 85 12.49 0.94 1.09
CA GLY A 85 11.88 0.40 -0.11
C GLY A 85 10.40 0.72 -0.19
N SER A 86 9.91 0.76 -1.42
CA SER A 86 8.51 1.01 -1.73
C SER A 86 7.98 -0.03 -2.70
N VAL A 87 6.72 -0.41 -2.55
CA VAL A 87 6.02 -1.25 -3.53
C VAL A 87 4.59 -0.75 -3.70
N TRP A 88 4.15 -0.67 -4.94
CA TRP A 88 2.76 -0.41 -5.30
C TRP A 88 2.00 -1.73 -5.40
N ASP A 89 0.77 -1.73 -4.91
CA ASP A 89 -0.09 -2.91 -4.84
C ASP A 89 -1.50 -2.53 -5.31
N ASP A 90 -1.98 -3.20 -6.35
CA ASP A 90 -3.37 -3.08 -6.79
C ASP A 90 -4.20 -4.10 -6.02
N LEU A 91 -5.19 -3.60 -5.27
CA LEU A 91 -6.08 -4.43 -4.45
C LEU A 91 -6.83 -5.50 -5.25
N ARG A 92 -6.98 -5.29 -6.57
CA ARG A 92 -7.73 -6.16 -7.48
C ARG A 92 -6.90 -7.32 -8.00
N TRP A 93 -5.58 -7.33 -7.84
CA TRP A 93 -4.70 -8.42 -8.28
C TRP A 93 -4.81 -9.70 -7.42
N ARG A 94 -6.02 -10.06 -6.96
CA ARG A 94 -6.29 -11.39 -6.37
C ARG A 94 -5.99 -12.46 -7.41
N LYS A 95 -5.52 -13.60 -6.91
CA LYS A 95 -5.25 -14.83 -7.66
C LYS A 95 -6.47 -15.15 -8.54
N ILE A 96 -6.26 -15.11 -9.85
CA ILE A 96 -7.09 -15.83 -10.84
C ILE A 96 -6.87 -17.32 -10.58
#